data_AF-A0A1G8EQP7-F1
#
_entry.id   AF-A0A1G8EQP7-F1
#
_cell.length_a   1.000
_cell.length_b   1.000
_cell.length_c   1.000
_cell.angle_alpha   90.00
_cell.angle_beta   90.00
_cell.angle_gamma   90.00
#
_symmetry.space_group_name_H-M   'P 1'
#
loop_
_entity.id
_entity.type
_entity.pdbx_description
1 polymer ?
#
loop_
_entity_poly.entity_id
_entity_poly.type
_entity_poly.pdbx_seq_one_letter_code
_entity_poly.pdbx_strand_id
1 'polypeptide(L)'
;MRVEIAMMRTPDGHSRLEISRFLAPPVVADHRRTPVNALGYLRVMFTVEDIDDTLARLGERGAELVGKVVQYENTYRLCYVRGPEGILIGLAQELGHGT
;
A
#
# COMPACT_ATOMS: atom_id res chain seq x y z
N MET A 1 7.37 -10.98 25.50
CA MET A 1 7.08 -10.71 24.07
C MET A 1 8.35 -10.16 23.45
N ARG A 2 8.81 -10.76 22.34
CA ARG A 2 10.02 -10.33 21.62
C ARG A 2 9.64 -10.06 20.16
N VAL A 3 9.84 -8.82 19.73
CA VAL A 3 9.42 -8.29 18.43
C VAL A 3 10.53 -7.38 17.91
N GLU A 4 10.85 -7.50 16.63
CA GLU A 4 11.66 -6.50 15.92
C GLU A 4 10.74 -5.51 15.21
N ILE A 5 11.05 -4.22 15.32
CA ILE A 5 10.21 -3.15 14.82
C ILE A 5 11.03 -2.25 13.90
N ALA A 6 10.45 -1.91 12.74
CA ALA A 6 10.91 -0.85 11.88
C ALA A 6 9.82 0.21 11.74
N MET A 7 10.15 1.47 12.05
CA MET A 7 9.25 2.60 11.90
C MET A 7 9.55 3.32 10.59
N MET A 8 8.55 3.38 9.71
CA MET A 8 8.58 4.15 8.47
C MET A 8 7.89 5.50 8.69
N ARG A 9 8.28 6.52 7.93
CA ARG A 9 7.68 7.86 7.97
C ARG A 9 7.51 8.38 6.56
N THR A 10 6.40 9.06 6.29
CA THR A 10 6.20 9.78 5.02
C THR A 10 7.15 10.99 4.93
N PRO A 11 7.52 11.44 3.71
CA PRO A 11 8.42 12.59 3.55
C PRO A 11 7.89 13.89 4.17
N ASP A 12 6.57 14.13 4.12
CA ASP A 12 5.91 15.27 4.77
C ASP A 12 6.00 15.22 6.31
N GLY A 13 6.34 14.05 6.85
CA GLY A 13 6.54 13.82 8.25
C GLY A 13 5.27 13.65 9.09
N HIS A 14 4.08 13.63 8.48
CA HIS A 14 2.80 13.59 9.17
C HIS A 14 2.30 12.16 9.43
N SER A 15 2.69 11.21 8.59
CA SER A 15 2.25 9.81 8.69
C SER A 15 3.41 8.85 9.01
N ARG A 16 3.07 7.76 9.69
CA ARG A 16 4.02 6.69 10.08
C ARG A 16 3.40 5.32 9.85
N LEU A 17 4.24 4.36 9.51
CA LEU A 17 3.86 2.94 9.42
C LEU A 17 4.83 2.13 10.26
N GLU A 18 4.31 1.40 11.24
CA GLU A 18 5.09 0.45 12.02
C GLU A 18 5.07 -0.92 11.36
N ILE A 19 6.23 -1.52 11.14
CA ILE A 19 6.40 -2.88 10.63
C ILE A 19 6.97 -3.72 11.75
N SER A 20 6.25 -4.78 12.14
CA SER A 20 6.56 -5.59 13.31
C SER A 20 6.70 -7.06 12.94
N ARG A 21 7.83 -7.67 13.32
CA ARG A 21 8.13 -9.09 13.14
C ARG A 21 8.17 -9.80 14.49
N PHE A 22 7.21 -10.68 14.74
CA PHE A 22 7.14 -11.44 15.98
C PHE A 22 8.20 -12.55 16.01
N LEU A 23 9.02 -12.55 17.07
CA LEU A 23 10.02 -13.60 17.34
C LEU A 23 9.54 -14.58 18.41
N ALA A 24 8.80 -14.10 19.42
CA ALA A 24 8.19 -14.91 20.46
C ALA A 24 7.05 -14.16 21.17
N PRO A 25 5.82 -14.73 21.26
CA PRO A 25 5.38 -16.00 20.66
C PRO A 25 5.32 -15.93 19.12
N PRO A 26 5.24 -17.08 18.42
CA PRO A 26 5.04 -17.10 16.97
C PRO A 26 3.67 -16.51 16.58
N VAL A 27 3.55 -16.04 15.34
CA VAL A 27 2.28 -15.58 14.75
C VAL A 27 1.32 -16.77 14.65
N VAL A 28 0.05 -16.56 15.02
CA VAL A 28 -0.98 -17.63 15.08
C VAL A 28 -2.07 -17.50 14.01
N ALA A 29 -2.11 -16.40 13.26
CA ALA A 29 -3.06 -16.15 12.19
C ALA A 29 -2.47 -15.21 11.14
N ASP A 30 -2.93 -15.30 9.90
CA ASP A 30 -2.48 -14.47 8.78
C ASP A 30 -3.68 -13.98 7.96
N HIS A 31 -3.73 -12.68 7.72
CA HIS A 31 -4.74 -12.02 6.90
C HIS A 31 -4.12 -11.09 5.85
N ARG A 32 -2.82 -11.23 5.55
CA ARG A 32 -2.11 -10.37 4.59
C ARG A 32 -2.75 -10.41 3.20
N ARG A 33 -3.23 -11.59 2.77
CA ARG A 33 -3.81 -11.85 1.44
C ARG A 33 -5.33 -11.94 1.42
N THR A 34 -6.02 -11.51 2.49
CA THR A 34 -7.48 -11.58 2.57
C THR A 34 -8.15 -10.87 1.37
N PRO A 35 -9.26 -11.41 0.81
CA PRO A 35 -10.01 -10.77 -0.26
C PRO A 35 -10.45 -9.34 0.08
N VAL A 36 -10.61 -8.51 -0.95
CA VAL A 36 -10.94 -7.08 -0.78
C VAL A 36 -12.30 -6.81 -0.14
N ASN A 37 -13.20 -7.80 -0.16
CA ASN A 37 -14.56 -7.75 0.37
C ASN A 37 -14.69 -8.44 1.73
N ALA A 38 -13.60 -8.57 2.49
CA ALA A 38 -13.63 -9.12 3.84
C ALA A 38 -13.75 -8.03 4.91
N LEU A 39 -14.27 -8.42 6.08
CA LEU A 39 -14.28 -7.58 7.27
C LEU A 39 -12.84 -7.39 7.83
N GLY A 40 -12.58 -6.22 8.40
CA GLY A 40 -11.30 -5.89 9.04
C GLY A 40 -10.55 -4.74 8.36
N TYR A 41 -9.28 -4.56 8.73
CA TYR A 41 -8.42 -3.58 8.07
C TYR A 41 -8.17 -3.97 6.61
N LEU A 42 -8.47 -3.05 5.69
CA LEU A 42 -8.36 -3.32 4.26
C LEU A 42 -7.00 -2.93 3.68
N ARG A 43 -6.61 -1.66 3.84
CA ARG A 43 -5.35 -1.11 3.28
C ARG A 43 -5.06 0.28 3.84
N VAL A 44 -3.82 0.72 3.67
CA VAL A 44 -3.44 2.14 3.65
C VAL A 44 -3.48 2.66 2.20
N MET A 45 -3.68 3.96 2.03
CA MET A 45 -3.68 4.64 0.72
C MET A 45 -2.55 5.67 0.70
N PHE A 46 -1.76 5.69 -0.37
CA PHE A 46 -0.73 6.71 -0.60
C PHE A 46 -1.05 7.52 -1.84
N THR A 47 -0.99 8.86 -1.72
CA THR A 47 -0.94 9.73 -2.89
C THR A 47 0.50 9.77 -3.41
N VAL A 48 0.69 9.64 -4.71
CA VAL A 48 1.98 9.68 -5.41
C VAL A 48 1.96 10.76 -6.48
N GLU A 49 3.13 11.12 -7.01
CA GLU A 49 3.21 12.15 -8.06
C GLU A 49 2.85 11.58 -9.44
N ASP A 50 3.34 10.38 -9.75
CA ASP A 50 3.06 9.66 -11.00
C ASP A 50 2.73 8.20 -10.68
N ILE A 51 1.49 7.81 -10.96
CA ILE A 51 1.00 6.45 -10.69
C ILE A 51 1.60 5.42 -11.66
N ASP A 52 1.90 5.81 -12.90
CA ASP A 52 2.42 4.88 -13.92
C ASP A 52 3.89 4.57 -13.65
N ASP A 53 4.72 5.59 -13.35
CA ASP A 53 6.12 5.39 -12.91
C ASP A 53 6.18 4.56 -11.62
N THR A 54 5.35 4.91 -10.64
CA THR A 54 5.30 4.17 -9.37
C THR A 54 4.97 2.71 -9.61
N LEU A 55 3.98 2.41 -10.45
CA LEU A 55 3.59 1.04 -10.77
C LEU A 55 4.69 0.28 -11.51
N ALA A 56 5.38 0.90 -12.47
CA ALA A 56 6.49 0.28 -13.18
C ALA A 56 7.59 -0.16 -12.20
N ARG A 57 8.03 0.75 -11.32
CA ARG A 57 9.07 0.48 -10.31
C ARG A 57 8.66 -0.55 -9.28
N LEU A 58 7.38 -0.56 -8.87
CA LEU A 58 6.86 -1.57 -7.95
C LEU A 58 6.74 -2.94 -8.63
N GLY A 59 6.35 -2.99 -9.90
CA GLY A 59 6.29 -4.22 -10.70
C GLY A 59 7.65 -4.89 -10.84
N GLU A 60 8.72 -4.14 -11.07
CA GLU A 60 10.11 -4.64 -11.07
C GLU A 60 10.51 -5.29 -9.72
N ARG A 61 9.84 -4.91 -8.63
CA ARG A 61 10.04 -5.43 -7.28
C ARG A 61 9.04 -6.52 -6.89
N GLY A 62 8.23 -7.00 -7.86
CA GLY A 62 7.27 -8.09 -7.66
C GLY A 62 5.91 -7.67 -7.11
N ALA A 63 5.56 -6.39 -7.13
CA ALA A 63 4.21 -5.97 -6.80
C ALA A 63 3.21 -6.32 -7.92
N GLU A 64 2.01 -6.72 -7.54
CA GLU A 64 0.97 -7.14 -8.48
C GLU A 64 -0.20 -6.15 -8.48
N LEU A 65 -0.59 -5.66 -9.65
CA LEU A 65 -1.78 -4.81 -9.79
C LEU A 65 -3.04 -5.64 -9.52
N VAL A 66 -3.91 -5.12 -8.66
CA VAL A 66 -5.23 -5.70 -8.40
C VAL A 66 -6.26 -4.94 -9.23
N GLY A 67 -6.75 -5.59 -10.29
CA GLY A 67 -7.72 -4.97 -11.20
C GLY A 67 -7.04 -4.06 -12.22
N LYS A 68 -7.40 -2.77 -12.22
CA LYS A 68 -6.94 -1.78 -13.20
C LYS A 68 -6.64 -0.45 -12.51
N VAL A 69 -5.83 0.39 -13.15
CA VAL A 69 -5.82 1.82 -12.84
C VAL A 69 -7.12 2.42 -13.34
N VAL A 70 -7.83 3.12 -12.45
CA VAL A 70 -9.11 3.76 -12.72
C VAL A 70 -8.96 5.26 -12.56
N GLN A 71 -9.52 6.03 -13.48
CA GLN A 71 -9.65 7.47 -13.35
C GLN A 71 -11.01 7.81 -12.75
N TYR A 72 -11.00 8.58 -11.67
CA TYR A 72 -12.18 9.16 -11.05
C TYR A 72 -12.31 10.62 -11.49
N GLU A 73 -13.28 10.86 -12.37
CA GLU A 73 -13.55 12.17 -12.96
C GLU A 73 -12.27 12.81 -13.52
N ASN A 74 -12.05 14.10 -13.27
CA ASN A 74 -10.80 14.80 -13.61
C ASN A 74 -9.97 15.10 -12.36
N THR A 75 -10.15 14.31 -11.29
CA THR A 75 -9.62 14.62 -9.95
C THR A 75 -8.59 13.61 -9.50
N TYR A 76 -8.78 12.32 -9.78
CA TYR A 76 -7.82 11.29 -9.38
C TYR A 76 -7.64 10.17 -10.40
N ARG A 77 -6.46 9.56 -10.41
CA ARG A 77 -6.22 8.19 -10.88
C ARG A 77 -5.91 7.31 -9.68
N LEU A 78 -6.41 6.08 -9.61
CA LEU A 78 -6.12 5.21 -8.48
C LEU A 78 -6.12 3.73 -8.85
N CYS A 79 -5.43 2.94 -8.04
CA CYS A 79 -5.43 1.49 -8.14
C CYS A 79 -5.12 0.84 -6.80
N TYR A 80 -5.32 -0.48 -6.73
CA TYR A 80 -4.79 -1.30 -5.66
C TYR A 80 -3.64 -2.16 -6.17
N VAL A 81 -2.66 -2.40 -5.31
CA VAL A 81 -1.56 -3.32 -5.55
C VAL A 81 -1.40 -4.28 -4.39
N ARG A 82 -0.89 -5.48 -4.65
CA ARG A 82 -0.34 -6.40 -3.66
C ARG A 82 1.17 -6.20 -3.62
N GLY A 83 1.67 -5.69 -2.50
CA GLY A 83 3.09 -5.43 -2.29
C GLY A 83 3.82 -6.59 -1.61
N PRO A 84 4.88 -6.32 -0.81
CA PRO A 84 5.56 -7.33 -0.02
C PRO A 84 4.59 -8.18 0.79
N GLU A 85 4.82 -9.51 0.78
CA GLU A 85 3.99 -10.51 1.47
C GLU A 85 2.50 -10.53 1.05
N GLY A 86 2.18 -9.89 -0.08
CA GLY A 86 0.81 -9.78 -0.59
C GLY A 86 -0.06 -8.81 0.20
N ILE A 87 0.52 -7.87 0.95
CA ILE A 87 -0.22 -6.82 1.66
C ILE A 87 -0.90 -5.89 0.65
N LEU A 88 -2.18 -5.56 0.88
CA LEU A 88 -2.95 -4.67 0.01
C LEU A 88 -2.58 -3.20 0.29
N ILE A 89 -2.22 -2.47 -0.76
CA ILE A 89 -1.91 -1.04 -0.72
C ILE A 89 -2.73 -0.32 -1.78
N GLY A 90 -3.28 0.84 -1.45
CA GLY A 90 -3.86 1.76 -2.42
C GLY A 90 -2.84 2.81 -2.88
N LEU A 91 -2.89 3.15 -4.16
CA LEU A 91 -2.15 4.28 -4.73
C LEU A 91 -3.12 5.25 -5.41
N ALA A 92 -2.85 6.55 -5.31
CA ALA A 92 -3.62 7.60 -5.97
C ALA A 92 -2.71 8.68 -6.61
N GLN A 93 -2.94 8.91 -7.90
CA GLN A 93 -2.71 10.09 -8.73
C GLN A 93 -3.65 11.26 -8.41
N GLU A 94 -3.22 12.42 -7.88
CA GLU A 94 -4.03 13.65 -8.01
C GLU A 94 -3.95 14.22 -9.43
N LEU A 95 -5.10 14.55 -10.02
CA LEU A 95 -5.23 15.20 -11.33
C LEU A 95 -5.70 16.64 -11.10
N GLY A 96 -4.99 17.62 -11.65
CA GLY A 96 -5.39 19.04 -11.54
C GLY A 96 -4.34 20.01 -10.99
N HIS A 97 -3.11 19.57 -10.71
CA HIS A 97 -1.99 20.48 -10.49
C HIS A 97 -1.38 20.94 -11.82
N GLY A 98 -2.18 21.65 -12.62
CA GLY A 98 -1.67 22.49 -13.69
C GLY A 98 -1.43 23.89 -13.14
N THR A 99 -0.18 24.28 -12.96
CA THR A 99 0.20 25.71 -13.04
C THR A 99 0.21 26.14 -14.50
#